data_AF-A0A7C9MUJ0-F1
#
_entry.id   AF-A0A7C9MUJ0-F1
#
_cell.length_a   1.000
_cell.length_b   1.000
_cell.length_c   1.000
_cell.angle_alpha   90.00
_cell.angle_beta   90.00
_cell.angle_gamma   90.00
#
_symmetry.space_group_name_H-M   'P 1'
#
loop_
_entity.id
_entity.type
_entity.pdbx_description
1 polymer ?
#
loop_
_entity_poly.entity_id
_entity_poly.type
_entity_poly.pdbx_seq_one_letter_code
_entity_poly.pdbx_strand_id
1 'polypeptide(L)' 'MSKLSGALSAGRPSARSDKAATLASLAEEASLKRVNFQLSADQHMKLKIYAARQGKTIKELLTEYVASLPE' A
#
# COMPACT_ATOMS: atom_id res chain seq x y z
N MET A 1 41.72 -26.31 -2.20
CA MET A 1 40.42 -26.60 -2.88
C MET A 1 39.86 -27.84 -2.19
N SER A 2 38.73 -27.88 -1.48
CA SER A 2 37.57 -26.98 -1.41
C SER A 2 36.83 -27.26 -0.09
N LYS A 3 36.45 -26.20 0.63
CA LYS A 3 35.66 -26.27 1.87
C LYS A 3 34.18 -26.32 1.50
N LEU A 4 33.50 -27.43 1.77
CA LEU A 4 32.05 -27.57 1.58
C LEU A 4 31.32 -26.75 2.65
N SER A 5 31.13 -25.47 2.35
CA SER A 5 30.23 -24.56 3.05
C SER A 5 28.81 -24.77 2.52
N GLY A 6 27.85 -25.00 3.43
CA GLY A 6 26.43 -24.88 3.09
C GLY A 6 25.54 -26.03 3.55
N ALA A 7 25.64 -26.45 4.81
CA ALA A 7 24.51 -27.12 5.44
C ALA A 7 23.38 -26.09 5.60
N LEU A 8 22.44 -26.07 4.66
CA LEU A 8 21.24 -25.24 4.74
C LEU A 8 20.37 -25.80 5.88
N SER A 9 20.51 -25.22 7.07
CA SER A 9 19.61 -25.48 8.19
C SER A 9 18.21 -25.04 7.80
N ALA A 10 17.35 -25.99 7.47
CA ALA A 10 15.92 -25.78 7.24
C ALA A 10 15.23 -25.52 8.59
N GLY A 11 15.46 -24.32 9.15
CA GLY A 11 14.75 -23.84 10.33
C GLY A 11 13.28 -23.58 10.00
N ARG A 12 12.37 -24.09 10.83
CA ARG A 12 10.93 -23.81 10.69
C ARG A 12 10.68 -22.30 10.83
N PRO A 13 9.93 -21.66 9.92
CA PRO A 13 9.67 -20.20 9.96
C PRO A 13 9.09 -19.70 11.29
N SER A 14 8.42 -20.58 12.04
CA SER A 14 7.84 -20.29 13.37
C SER A 14 8.85 -19.94 14.46
N ALA A 15 10.15 -20.13 14.24
CA ALA A 15 11.21 -19.71 15.18
C ALA A 15 11.54 -18.20 15.08
N ARG A 16 11.12 -17.50 14.01
CA ARG A 16 11.33 -16.06 13.88
C ARG A 16 10.14 -15.33 14.50
N SER A 17 10.31 -14.83 15.71
CA SER A 17 9.29 -14.02 16.37
C SER A 17 9.34 -12.58 15.87
N ASP A 18 8.91 -12.34 14.63
CA ASP A 18 8.68 -10.99 14.09
C ASP A 18 7.36 -10.42 14.68
N LYS A 19 7.32 -10.27 16.01
CA LYS A 19 6.14 -9.84 16.79
C LYS A 19 5.59 -8.47 16.39
N ALA A 20 6.42 -7.62 15.77
CA ALA A 20 5.99 -6.31 15.28
C ALA A 20 5.09 -6.41 14.04
N ALA A 21 5.33 -7.41 13.16
CA ALA A 21 4.53 -7.60 11.95
C ALA A 21 3.11 -8.10 12.26
N THR A 22 2.94 -8.84 13.37
CA THR A 22 1.63 -9.37 13.78
C THR A 22 0.72 -8.33 14.44
N LEU A 23 1.27 -7.32 15.11
CA LEU A 23 0.46 -6.27 15.76
C LEU A 23 -0.11 -5.26 14.75
N ALA A 24 0.63 -4.94 13.68
CA ALA A 24 0.13 -4.08 12.61
C ALA A 24 -1.05 -4.71 11.84
N SER A 25 -1.11 -6.05 11.77
CA SER A 25 -2.23 -6.76 11.14
C SER A 25 -3.53 -6.73 11.97
N LEU A 26 -3.47 -6.34 13.25
CA LEU A 26 -4.61 -6.23 14.16
C LEU A 26 -5.14 -4.80 14.30
N ALA A 27 -4.44 -3.82 13.72
CA ALA A 27 -4.99 -2.47 13.61
C ALA A 27 -6.21 -2.55 12.70
N GLU A 28 -7.37 -2.18 13.23
CA GLU A 28 -8.62 -2.19 12.49
C GLU A 28 -8.58 -1.10 11.43
N GLU A 29 -8.10 -1.48 10.24
CA GLU A 29 -8.20 -0.65 9.04
C GLU A 29 -9.68 -0.46 8.75
N ALA A 30 -10.17 0.78 8.91
CA ALA A 30 -11.55 1.14 8.62
C ALA A 30 -11.99 0.54 7.28
N SER A 31 -13.16 -0.07 7.22
CA SER A 31 -13.64 -0.78 6.03
C SER A 31 -13.74 0.19 4.84
N LEU A 32 -12.71 0.20 3.98
CA LEU A 32 -12.66 1.06 2.80
C LEU A 32 -13.59 0.50 1.72
N LYS A 33 -14.52 1.33 1.24
CA LYS A 33 -15.37 0.97 0.10
C LYS A 33 -14.73 1.41 -1.21
N ARG A 34 -14.52 0.46 -2.12
CA ARG A 34 -14.06 0.76 -3.48
C ARG A 34 -15.20 1.39 -4.29
N VAL A 35 -14.88 2.48 -4.99
CA VAL A 35 -15.79 3.14 -5.96
C VAL A 35 -15.50 2.62 -7.38
N ASN A 36 -16.55 2.48 -8.20
CA ASN A 36 -16.39 2.16 -9.61
C ASN A 36 -16.17 3.46 -10.38
N PHE A 37 -14.99 3.60 -11.00
CA PHE A 37 -14.62 4.82 -11.71
C PHE A 37 -13.87 4.46 -12.99
N GLN A 38 -14.23 5.12 -14.08
CA GLN A 38 -13.60 4.97 -15.38
C GLN A 38 -13.23 6.34 -15.90
N LEU A 39 -11.99 6.47 -16.36
CA LEU A 39 -11.45 7.67 -16.99
C LEU A 39 -10.77 7.28 -18.30
N SER A 40 -10.79 8.18 -19.28
CA SER A 40 -9.92 8.02 -20.44
C SER A 40 -8.45 8.15 -20.02
N ALA A 41 -7.53 7.62 -20.84
CA ALA A 41 -6.09 7.71 -20.58
C ALA A 41 -5.64 9.17 -20.39
N ASP A 42 -6.17 10.09 -21.18
CA ASP A 42 -5.85 11.53 -21.09
C ASP A 42 -6.33 12.15 -19.79
N GLN A 43 -7.52 11.79 -19.33
CA GLN A 43 -8.06 12.28 -18.05
C GLN A 43 -7.26 11.75 -16.87
N HIS A 44 -6.90 10.46 -16.90
CA HIS A 44 -6.05 9.87 -15.88
C HIS A 44 -4.66 10.52 -15.85
N MET A 45 -4.07 10.81 -17.01
CA MET A 45 -2.78 11.52 -17.10
C MET A 45 -2.87 12.93 -16.52
N LYS A 46 -3.93 13.69 -16.84
CA LYS A 46 -4.18 15.00 -16.25
C LYS A 46 -4.29 14.92 -14.73
N LEU A 47 -5.06 13.94 -14.22
CA LEU A 47 -5.24 13.70 -12.79
C LEU A 47 -3.88 13.40 -12.11
N LYS A 48 -3.06 12.55 -12.73
CA LYS A 48 -1.74 12.18 -12.22
C LYS A 48 -0.77 13.37 -12.16
N ILE A 49 -0.73 14.19 -13.21
CA ILE A 49 0.11 15.40 -13.25
C ILE A 49 -0.37 16.39 -12.17
N TYR A 50 -1.68 16.58 -12.03
CA TYR A 50 -2.25 17.50 -11.04
C TYR A 50 -1.94 17.08 -9.60
N ALA A 51 -2.04 15.79 -9.29
CA ALA A 51 -1.68 15.23 -8.00
C ALA A 51 -0.17 15.37 -7.72
N ALA A 52 0.68 15.04 -8.70
CA ALA A 52 2.12 15.16 -8.58
C ALA A 52 2.59 16.60 -8.32
N ARG A 53 1.96 17.60 -8.95
CA ARG A 53 2.25 19.02 -8.72
C ARG A 53 2.00 19.46 -7.27
N GLN A 54 1.11 18.77 -6.56
CA GLN A 54 0.77 19.05 -5.16
C GLN A 54 1.53 18.15 -4.18
N GLY A 55 2.38 17.25 -4.67
CA GLY A 55 3.05 16.25 -3.85
C GLY A 55 2.11 15.20 -3.26
N LYS A 56 0.92 15.02 -3.84
CA LYS A 56 -0.11 14.08 -3.37
C LYS A 56 -0.28 12.91 -4.34
N THR A 57 -0.79 11.81 -3.81
CA THR A 57 -1.29 10.70 -4.63
C THR A 57 -2.71 11.01 -5.13
N ILE A 58 -3.12 10.32 -6.20
CA ILE A 58 -4.51 10.40 -6.70
C ILE A 58 -5.51 10.00 -5.62
N LYS A 59 -5.16 9.01 -4.77
CA LYS A 59 -5.98 8.56 -3.65
C LYS A 59 -6.23 9.72 -2.68
N GLU A 60 -5.17 10.34 -2.17
CA GLU A 60 -5.27 11.45 -1.20
C GLU A 60 -6.06 12.61 -1.77
N LEU A 61 -5.79 12.99 -3.02
CA LEU A 61 -6.49 14.07 -3.70
C LEU A 61 -8.01 13.81 -3.79
N LEU A 62 -8.40 12.60 -4.17
CA LEU A 62 -9.81 12.23 -4.26
C LEU A 62 -10.45 12.09 -2.87
N THR A 63 -9.73 11.58 -1.88
CA THR A 63 -10.21 11.48 -0.51
C THR A 63 -10.46 12.86 0.09
N GLU A 64 -9.53 13.80 -0.08
CA GLU A 64 -9.69 15.19 0.36
C GLU A 64 -10.85 15.88 -0.36
N TYR A 65 -10.96 15.68 -1.68
CA TYR A 65 -12.07 16.23 -2.44
C TYR A 65 -13.42 15.74 -1.91
N VAL A 66 -13.56 14.43 -1.69
CA VAL A 66 -14.78 13.83 -1.12
C VAL A 66 -15.06 14.36 0.28
N ALA A 67 -14.04 14.54 1.12
CA ALA A 67 -14.19 15.12 2.45
C ALA A 67 -14.64 16.59 2.45
N SER A 68 -14.42 17.31 1.35
CA SER A 68 -14.84 18.70 1.18
C SER A 68 -16.28 18.87 0.65
N LEU A 69 -16.96 17.78 0.28
CA LEU A 69 -18.34 17.83 -0.23
C LEU A 69 -19.33 18.17 0.91
N PRO A 70 -20.36 18.98 0.64
CA PRO A 70 -21.44 19.22 1.61
C PRO A 70 -22.26 17.93 1.84
N GLU A 71 -22.90 17.84 3.01
CA GLU A 71 -23.89 16.79 3.33
C GLU A 71 -25.21 16.97 2.57
#